data_AF-A0A2H3E5M2-F1
#
_entry.id   AF-A0A2H3E5M2-F1
#
_cell.length_a   1.000
_cell.length_b   1.000
_cell.length_c   1.000
_cell.angle_alpha   90.00
_cell.angle_beta   90.00
_cell.angle_gamma   90.00
#
_symmetry.space_group_name_H-M   'P 1'
#
loop_
_entity.id
_entity.type
_entity.pdbx_description
1 polymer ?
#
loop_
_entity_poly.entity_id
_entity_poly.type
_entity_poly.pdbx_seq_one_letter_code
_entity_poly.pdbx_strand_id
1 'polypeptide(L)'
;MSHSHTHAPGETHSHSHAPPQQQQRPIPPPPDPVLQALIDAQFSPVDLTVTDANLLLCPPHSLPVCADCDVDYSKTNFLSRLLTQNPNIKVPPPGQVVNKQLSAAVTSIKEDGNKLYKTPDYPQAIQRYTAAAVAACQRAPWENNNVLREELSTVLSNRSAAYAGAHDWISALADAEAVIQIRKNWAKGHLRKAKALRGLAKLDEAQDAVAFGLTYEPDNKELLEYSADLEKLKRTIEAVKAARSASNNSTGATAATAASGPATPAAFIPTKEETSS
;
A
#
# COMPACT_ATOMS: atom_id res chain seq x y z
N MET A 1 -50.05 50.97 -0.48
CA MET A 1 -50.66 50.99 0.85
C MET A 1 -49.58 51.39 1.85
N SER A 2 -49.63 52.65 2.23
CA SER A 2 -48.70 53.35 3.11
C SER A 2 -49.13 53.17 4.55
N HIS A 3 -48.24 52.67 5.41
CA HIS A 3 -48.44 52.71 6.85
C HIS A 3 -47.59 53.84 7.44
N SER A 4 -48.26 54.95 7.69
CA SER A 4 -47.82 56.09 8.48
C SER A 4 -48.16 55.84 9.95
N HIS A 5 -47.17 55.96 10.84
CA HIS A 5 -47.40 56.15 12.27
C HIS A 5 -47.02 57.59 12.65
N THR A 6 -47.94 58.24 13.35
CA THR A 6 -47.90 59.63 13.81
C THR A 6 -47.22 59.70 15.18
N HIS A 7 -46.25 60.60 15.36
CA HIS A 7 -45.81 61.08 16.67
C HIS A 7 -45.76 62.61 16.70
N ALA A 8 -46.00 63.15 17.89
CA ALA A 8 -46.27 64.54 18.24
C ALA A 8 -45.14 65.54 17.87
N PRO A 9 -45.42 66.85 17.75
CA PRO A 9 -44.45 67.83 17.29
C PRO A 9 -43.60 68.37 18.45
N GLY A 10 -42.28 68.31 18.28
CA GLY A 10 -41.35 69.13 19.04
C GLY A 10 -40.36 68.35 19.89
N GLU A 11 -39.43 67.62 19.27
CA GLU A 11 -38.09 67.34 19.81
C GLU A 11 -37.17 67.01 18.61
N THR A 12 -36.14 67.82 18.40
CA THR A 12 -35.14 67.60 17.34
C THR A 12 -33.99 66.80 17.92
N HIS A 13 -33.97 65.48 17.68
CA HIS A 13 -32.80 64.66 18.01
C HIS A 13 -31.76 64.77 16.89
N SER A 14 -30.70 65.51 17.16
CA SER A 14 -29.50 65.54 16.32
C SER A 14 -28.71 64.25 16.58
N HIS A 15 -28.84 63.26 15.70
CA HIS A 15 -27.99 62.07 15.74
C HIS A 15 -26.67 62.38 15.04
N SER A 16 -25.64 62.68 15.84
CA SER A 16 -24.25 62.67 15.38
C SER A 16 -23.84 61.22 15.09
N HIS A 17 -23.80 60.83 13.81
CA HIS A 17 -23.19 59.56 13.41
C HIS A 17 -21.68 59.63 13.67
N ALA A 18 -21.23 58.99 14.75
CA ALA A 18 -19.82 58.67 14.94
C ALA A 18 -19.36 57.72 13.81
N PRO A 19 -18.15 57.88 13.26
CA PRO A 19 -17.63 56.99 12.23
C PRO A 19 -17.53 55.55 12.77
N PRO A 20 -17.69 54.53 11.90
CA PRO A 20 -17.66 53.14 12.33
C PRO A 20 -16.31 52.86 12.99
N GLN A 21 -16.33 52.49 14.28
CA GLN A 21 -15.16 51.99 14.97
C GLN A 21 -14.66 50.76 14.20
N GLN A 22 -13.47 50.88 13.60
CA GLN A 22 -12.75 49.73 13.06
C GLN A 22 -12.54 48.74 14.21
N GLN A 23 -13.33 47.67 14.24
CA GLN A 23 -13.03 46.51 15.08
C GLN A 23 -11.66 46.00 14.66
N GLN A 24 -10.64 46.34 15.45
CA GLN A 24 -9.29 45.82 15.30
C GLN A 24 -9.41 44.30 15.34
N ARG A 25 -9.04 43.64 14.22
CA ARG A 25 -8.93 42.18 14.21
C ARG A 25 -7.95 41.80 15.33
N PRO A 26 -8.29 40.85 16.20
CA PRO A 26 -7.37 40.41 17.24
C PRO A 26 -6.03 40.04 16.57
N ILE A 27 -4.96 40.69 17.01
CA ILE A 27 -3.61 40.31 16.59
C ILE A 27 -3.43 38.86 17.08
N PRO A 28 -3.11 37.90 16.20
CA PRO A 28 -2.87 36.54 16.63
C PRO A 28 -1.77 36.57 17.71
N PRO A 29 -1.92 35.81 18.81
CA PRO A 29 -0.90 35.78 19.85
C PRO A 29 0.45 35.41 19.22
N PRO A 30 1.56 35.98 19.71
CA PRO A 30 2.88 35.61 19.21
C PRO A 30 3.07 34.10 19.38
N PRO A 31 3.73 33.43 18.41
CA PRO A 31 4.00 32.00 18.52
C PRO A 31 4.82 31.72 19.78
N ASP A 32 4.53 30.59 20.44
CA ASP A 32 5.26 30.13 21.62
C ASP A 32 6.78 30.09 21.28
N PRO A 33 7.64 30.79 22.03
CA PRO A 33 9.08 30.81 21.76
C PRO A 33 9.72 29.42 21.73
N VAL A 34 9.21 28.47 22.52
CA VAL A 34 9.70 27.08 22.52
C VAL A 34 9.31 26.37 21.24
N LEU A 35 8.06 26.55 20.78
CA LEU A 35 7.59 25.99 19.51
C LEU A 35 8.35 26.60 18.32
N GLN A 36 8.60 27.91 18.35
CA GLN A 36 9.37 28.60 17.31
C GLN A 36 10.81 28.07 17.25
N ALA A 37 11.47 27.90 18.39
CA ALA A 37 12.82 27.33 18.44
C ALA A 37 12.87 25.89 17.90
N LEU A 38 11.82 25.09 18.14
CA LEU A 38 11.71 23.74 17.57
C LEU A 38 11.53 23.76 16.05
N ILE A 39 10.69 24.66 15.54
CA ILE A 39 10.49 24.86 14.10
C ILE A 39 11.80 25.25 13.43
N ASP A 40 12.51 26.24 13.99
CA ASP A 40 13.76 26.75 13.44
C ASP A 40 14.87 25.68 13.49
N ALA A 41 14.92 24.87 14.56
CA ALA A 41 15.87 23.76 14.67
C ALA A 41 15.60 22.62 13.68
N GLN A 42 14.35 22.45 13.25
CA GLN A 42 13.93 21.44 12.27
C GLN A 42 13.83 21.99 10.84
N PHE A 43 14.03 23.29 10.65
CA PHE A 43 13.94 23.93 9.35
C PHE A 43 15.11 23.50 8.47
N SER A 44 14.84 22.66 7.48
CA SER A 44 15.76 22.37 6.39
C SER A 44 15.25 23.06 5.13
N PRO A 45 15.99 24.03 4.56
CA PRO A 45 15.62 24.59 3.27
C PRO A 45 15.64 23.48 2.22
N VAL A 46 14.62 23.46 1.36
CA VAL A 46 14.51 22.52 0.25
C VAL A 46 14.52 23.33 -1.03
N ASP A 47 15.59 23.22 -1.80
CA ASP A 47 15.68 23.87 -3.10
C ASP A 47 14.69 23.23 -4.07
N LEU A 48 13.96 24.04 -4.83
CA LEU A 48 12.95 23.57 -5.77
C LEU A 48 12.99 24.38 -7.05
N THR A 49 12.73 23.72 -8.17
CA THR A 49 12.50 24.36 -9.47
C THR A 49 11.04 24.17 -9.85
N VAL A 50 10.34 25.26 -10.15
CA VAL A 50 8.97 25.23 -10.65
C VAL A 50 8.99 25.39 -12.17
N THR A 51 8.37 24.47 -12.90
CA THR A 51 8.22 24.58 -14.35
C THR A 51 6.99 25.41 -14.73
N ASP A 52 6.89 25.82 -15.99
CA ASP A 52 5.71 26.53 -16.55
C ASP A 52 4.39 25.75 -16.39
N ALA A 53 4.48 24.43 -16.20
CA ALA A 53 3.34 23.54 -15.97
C ALA A 53 3.00 23.36 -14.47
N ASN A 54 3.53 24.20 -13.58
CA ASN A 54 3.38 24.11 -12.12
C ASN A 54 3.86 22.77 -11.53
N LEU A 55 4.90 22.19 -12.14
CA LEU A 55 5.55 20.97 -11.66
C LEU A 55 6.81 21.32 -10.88
N LEU A 56 6.93 20.79 -9.67
CA LEU A 56 8.14 20.86 -8.85
C LEU A 56 9.10 19.77 -9.24
N LEU A 57 10.35 20.18 -9.50
CA LEU A 57 11.46 19.32 -9.83
C LEU A 57 12.66 19.65 -8.95
N CYS A 58 13.46 18.63 -8.68
CA CYS A 58 14.78 18.77 -8.08
C CYS A 58 15.67 19.63 -9.00
N PRO A 59 16.26 20.75 -8.54
CA PRO A 59 17.03 21.65 -9.40
C PRO A 59 18.21 20.99 -10.14
N PRO A 60 19.09 20.20 -9.49
CA PRO A 60 20.23 19.60 -10.19
C PRO A 60 19.84 18.52 -11.20
N HIS A 61 18.77 17.77 -10.95
CA HIS A 61 18.46 16.55 -11.71
C HIS A 61 17.19 16.65 -12.55
N SER A 62 16.38 17.70 -12.39
CA SER A 62 15.09 17.88 -13.06
C SER A 62 14.12 16.71 -12.86
N LEU A 63 14.19 16.04 -11.70
CA LEU A 63 13.34 14.89 -11.36
C LEU A 63 12.31 15.26 -10.28
N PRO A 64 11.06 14.74 -10.35
CA PRO A 64 10.05 14.96 -9.32
C PRO A 64 10.32 14.15 -8.04
N VAL A 65 11.07 13.04 -8.16
CA VAL A 65 11.60 12.26 -7.05
C VAL A 65 13.08 12.05 -7.34
N CYS A 66 13.95 12.51 -6.45
CA CYS A 66 15.39 12.44 -6.63
C CYS A 66 16.02 11.78 -5.40
N ALA A 67 16.54 10.57 -5.59
CA ALA A 67 17.23 9.82 -4.55
C ALA A 67 18.56 10.47 -4.17
N ASP A 68 19.27 11.08 -5.13
CA ASP A 68 20.58 11.71 -4.89
C ASP A 68 20.49 12.95 -4.01
N CYS A 69 19.37 13.66 -4.05
CA CYS A 69 19.12 14.86 -3.25
C CYS A 69 18.14 14.61 -2.09
N ASP A 70 17.67 13.37 -1.93
CA ASP A 70 16.66 12.98 -0.93
C ASP A 70 15.39 13.86 -0.94
N VAL A 71 14.84 14.13 -2.13
CA VAL A 71 13.62 14.95 -2.30
C VAL A 71 12.52 14.18 -3.04
N ASP A 72 11.28 14.29 -2.53
CA ASP A 72 10.06 13.73 -3.14
C ASP A 72 8.96 14.79 -3.23
N TYR A 73 8.74 15.31 -4.43
CA TYR A 73 7.67 16.29 -4.70
C TYR A 73 6.37 15.63 -5.16
N SER A 74 6.22 14.30 -5.14
CA SER A 74 5.06 13.60 -5.69
C SER A 74 3.73 14.08 -5.09
N LYS A 75 3.69 14.27 -3.77
CA LYS A 75 2.50 14.74 -3.06
C LYS A 75 2.16 16.19 -3.40
N THR A 76 3.18 17.05 -3.47
CA THR A 76 3.01 18.46 -3.80
C THR A 76 2.61 18.64 -5.26
N ASN A 77 3.21 17.89 -6.17
CA ASN A 77 2.85 17.84 -7.59
C ASN A 77 1.45 17.28 -7.82
N PHE A 78 1.03 16.29 -7.03
CA PHE A 78 -0.35 15.82 -7.03
C PHE A 78 -1.32 16.93 -6.59
N LEU A 79 -1.04 17.61 -5.47
CA LEU A 79 -1.87 18.70 -4.97
C LEU A 79 -1.94 19.88 -5.96
N SER A 80 -0.80 20.28 -6.54
CA SER A 80 -0.71 21.34 -7.56
C SER A 80 -1.61 21.03 -8.76
N ARG A 81 -1.53 19.81 -9.31
CA ARG A 81 -2.39 19.37 -10.41
C ARG A 81 -3.86 19.34 -10.01
N LEU A 82 -4.17 18.82 -8.83
CA LEU A 82 -5.54 18.73 -8.34
C LEU A 82 -6.19 20.12 -8.19
N LEU A 83 -5.48 21.09 -7.64
CA LEU A 83 -5.96 22.46 -7.48
C LEU A 83 -6.06 23.20 -8.82
N THR A 84 -5.09 23.01 -9.72
CA THR A 84 -5.12 23.60 -11.07
C THR A 84 -6.31 23.09 -11.89
N GLN A 85 -6.63 21.80 -11.78
CA GLN A 85 -7.79 21.19 -12.45
C GLN A 85 -9.12 21.65 -11.84
N ASN A 86 -9.13 22.16 -10.61
CA ASN A 86 -10.34 22.53 -9.88
C ASN A 86 -10.24 23.97 -9.33
N PRO A 87 -10.20 25.00 -10.19
CA PRO A 87 -9.95 26.39 -9.79
C PRO A 87 -11.02 26.98 -8.86
N ASN A 88 -12.18 26.34 -8.77
CA ASN A 88 -13.27 26.75 -7.88
C ASN A 88 -13.07 26.29 -6.42
N ILE A 89 -12.12 25.38 -6.16
CA ILE A 89 -11.79 24.90 -4.81
C ILE A 89 -10.83 25.91 -4.16
N LYS A 90 -11.40 26.97 -3.59
CA LYS A 90 -10.63 27.96 -2.79
C LYS A 90 -10.34 27.46 -1.37
N VAL A 91 -11.24 26.62 -0.85
CA VAL A 91 -11.15 25.99 0.46
C VAL A 91 -11.54 24.52 0.27
N PRO A 92 -10.73 23.56 0.75
CA PRO A 92 -11.10 22.15 0.69
C PRO A 92 -12.46 21.91 1.34
N PRO A 93 -13.36 21.13 0.70
CA PRO A 93 -14.64 20.79 1.30
C PRO A 93 -14.44 19.93 2.56
N PRO A 94 -15.45 19.86 3.46
CA PRO A 94 -15.41 18.97 4.62
C PRO A 94 -15.18 17.50 4.19
N GLY A 95 -14.38 16.75 4.96
CA GLY A 95 -13.96 15.39 4.59
C GLY A 95 -15.10 14.36 4.50
N GLN A 96 -16.29 14.65 5.03
CA GLN A 96 -17.50 13.84 4.84
C GLN A 96 -18.05 13.91 3.41
N VAL A 97 -17.69 14.93 2.62
CA VAL A 97 -18.11 15.06 1.23
C VAL A 97 -17.19 14.22 0.36
N VAL A 98 -17.60 12.96 0.14
CA VAL A 98 -16.84 11.98 -0.65
C VAL A 98 -17.25 12.06 -2.11
N ASN A 99 -16.28 11.97 -3.03
CA ASN A 99 -16.56 11.85 -4.45
C ASN A 99 -17.18 10.47 -4.79
N LYS A 100 -18.52 10.45 -4.89
CA LYS A 100 -19.29 9.24 -5.22
C LYS A 100 -19.02 8.70 -6.62
N GLN A 101 -18.72 9.57 -7.59
CA GLN A 101 -18.42 9.16 -8.96
C GLN A 101 -17.11 8.38 -9.02
N LEU A 102 -16.11 8.83 -8.25
CA LEU A 102 -14.84 8.11 -8.13
C LEU A 102 -15.04 6.75 -7.45
N SER A 103 -15.80 6.67 -6.36
CA SER A 103 -16.15 5.39 -5.72
C SER A 103 -16.84 4.42 -6.68
N ALA A 104 -17.78 4.92 -7.49
CA ALA A 104 -18.47 4.13 -8.50
C ALA A 104 -17.50 3.65 -9.60
N ALA A 105 -16.59 4.50 -10.07
CA ALA A 105 -15.57 4.13 -11.03
C ALA A 105 -14.61 3.06 -10.50
N VAL A 106 -14.09 3.23 -9.28
CA VAL A 106 -13.23 2.23 -8.60
C VAL A 106 -13.97 0.89 -8.48
N THR A 107 -15.24 0.94 -8.07
CA THR A 107 -16.08 -0.26 -7.94
C THR A 107 -16.31 -0.95 -9.29
N SER A 108 -16.64 -0.20 -10.33
CA SER A 108 -16.86 -0.73 -11.69
C SER A 108 -15.61 -1.39 -12.25
N ILE A 109 -14.44 -0.74 -12.16
CA ILE A 109 -13.18 -1.31 -12.65
C ILE A 109 -12.80 -2.59 -11.86
N LYS A 110 -13.00 -2.57 -10.54
CA LYS A 110 -12.82 -3.76 -9.69
C LYS A 110 -13.75 -4.90 -10.10
N GLU A 111 -15.02 -4.61 -10.41
CA GLU A 111 -15.98 -5.60 -10.86
C GLU A 111 -15.61 -6.21 -12.21
N ASP A 112 -15.05 -5.43 -13.14
CA ASP A 112 -14.52 -5.96 -14.39
C ASP A 112 -13.33 -6.90 -14.14
N GLY A 113 -12.45 -6.57 -13.20
CA GLY A 113 -11.41 -7.48 -12.71
C GLY A 113 -12.00 -8.77 -12.12
N ASN A 114 -13.10 -8.68 -11.36
CA ASN A 114 -13.77 -9.85 -10.80
C ASN A 114 -14.38 -10.76 -11.88
N LYS A 115 -14.88 -10.20 -13.00
CA LYS A 115 -15.39 -11.00 -14.12
C LYS A 115 -14.26 -11.81 -14.76
N LEU A 116 -13.14 -11.17 -15.04
CA LEU A 116 -11.95 -11.80 -15.63
C LEU A 116 -11.35 -12.87 -14.71
N TYR A 117 -11.34 -12.61 -13.40
CA TYR A 117 -10.91 -13.58 -12.39
C TYR A 117 -11.75 -14.87 -12.38
N LYS A 118 -13.05 -14.78 -12.71
CA LYS A 118 -13.94 -15.95 -12.82
C LYS A 118 -13.69 -16.78 -14.08
N THR A 119 -13.15 -16.17 -15.14
CA THR A 119 -12.81 -16.82 -16.42
C THR A 119 -11.31 -17.17 -16.52
N PRO A 120 -10.70 -17.58 -15.40
CA PRO A 120 -9.26 -17.61 -15.09
C PRO A 120 -8.29 -16.71 -15.87
N ASP A 121 -8.71 -15.54 -16.37
CA ASP A 121 -7.84 -14.60 -17.07
C ASP A 121 -7.13 -13.70 -16.05
N TYR A 122 -6.16 -14.29 -15.35
CA TYR A 122 -5.44 -13.62 -14.28
C TYR A 122 -4.63 -12.40 -14.76
N PRO A 123 -3.89 -12.44 -15.89
CA PRO A 123 -3.14 -11.28 -16.36
C PRO A 123 -4.03 -10.05 -16.60
N GLN A 124 -5.17 -10.22 -17.28
CA GLN A 124 -6.10 -9.11 -17.50
C GLN A 124 -6.79 -8.67 -16.21
N ALA A 125 -7.14 -9.62 -15.32
CA ALA A 125 -7.70 -9.28 -14.01
C ALA A 125 -6.71 -8.42 -13.18
N ILE A 126 -5.42 -8.75 -13.18
CA ILE A 126 -4.37 -7.99 -12.48
C ILE A 126 -4.27 -6.57 -13.04
N GLN A 127 -4.34 -6.39 -14.36
CA GLN A 127 -4.33 -5.06 -14.98
C GLN A 127 -5.54 -4.23 -14.53
N ARG A 128 -6.75 -4.82 -14.52
CA ARG A 128 -7.96 -4.14 -14.04
C ARG A 128 -7.88 -3.78 -12.56
N TYR A 129 -7.44 -4.68 -11.70
CA TYR A 129 -7.27 -4.34 -10.28
C TYR A 129 -6.20 -3.26 -10.07
N THR A 130 -5.12 -3.26 -10.86
CA THR A 130 -4.10 -2.21 -10.80
C THR A 130 -4.68 -0.86 -11.20
N ALA A 131 -5.48 -0.79 -12.26
CA ALA A 131 -6.19 0.42 -12.66
C ALA A 131 -7.17 0.91 -11.56
N ALA A 132 -7.89 -0.01 -10.90
CA ALA A 132 -8.77 0.33 -9.78
C ALA A 132 -7.99 0.87 -8.58
N ALA A 133 -6.81 0.31 -8.27
CA ALA A 133 -5.95 0.79 -7.19
C ALA A 133 -5.40 2.19 -7.48
N VAL A 134 -4.94 2.43 -8.72
CA VAL A 134 -4.48 3.76 -9.17
C VAL A 134 -5.62 4.78 -9.06
N ALA A 135 -6.83 4.42 -9.48
CA ALA A 135 -8.00 5.28 -9.37
C ALA A 135 -8.35 5.61 -7.90
N ALA A 136 -8.30 4.62 -7.00
CA ALA A 136 -8.51 4.86 -5.57
C ALA A 136 -7.49 5.86 -5.01
N CYS A 137 -6.22 5.77 -5.43
CA CYS A 137 -5.17 6.72 -5.01
C CYS A 137 -5.31 8.14 -5.60
N GLN A 138 -6.22 8.39 -6.55
CA GLN A 138 -6.51 9.74 -7.04
C GLN A 138 -7.47 10.52 -6.13
N ARG A 139 -7.91 9.93 -5.01
CA ARG A 139 -8.75 10.62 -4.03
C ARG A 139 -8.06 11.87 -3.50
N ALA A 140 -8.86 12.91 -3.31
CA ALA A 140 -8.35 14.15 -2.77
C ALA A 140 -7.89 13.94 -1.31
N PRO A 141 -6.79 14.57 -0.86
CA PRO A 141 -6.23 14.32 0.47
C PRO A 141 -7.14 14.73 1.64
N TRP A 142 -8.11 15.61 1.40
CA TRP A 142 -9.07 16.07 2.40
C TRP A 142 -10.28 15.15 2.57
N GLU A 143 -10.51 14.19 1.65
CA GLU A 143 -11.58 13.21 1.82
C GLU A 143 -11.29 12.28 3.00
N ASN A 144 -12.36 11.73 3.59
CA ASN A 144 -12.23 10.77 4.68
C ASN A 144 -11.33 9.60 4.27
N ASN A 145 -10.19 9.47 4.97
CA ASN A 145 -9.17 8.45 4.70
C ASN A 145 -9.72 7.02 4.78
N ASN A 146 -10.76 6.77 5.58
CA ASN A 146 -11.37 5.44 5.71
C ASN A 146 -11.92 4.92 4.36
N VAL A 147 -12.46 5.81 3.52
CA VAL A 147 -12.97 5.42 2.18
C VAL A 147 -11.84 4.88 1.32
N LEU A 148 -10.72 5.60 1.26
CA LEU A 148 -9.52 5.16 0.55
C LEU A 148 -9.03 3.81 1.09
N ARG A 149 -8.93 3.67 2.42
CA ARG A 149 -8.45 2.44 3.05
C ARG A 149 -9.32 1.23 2.70
N GLU A 150 -10.64 1.37 2.73
CA GLU A 150 -11.58 0.30 2.42
C GLU A 150 -11.52 -0.11 0.94
N GLU A 151 -11.54 0.85 0.03
CA GLU A 151 -11.49 0.59 -1.41
C GLU A 151 -10.15 -0.02 -1.82
N LEU A 152 -9.03 0.61 -1.42
CA LEU A 152 -7.69 0.18 -1.79
C LEU A 152 -7.39 -1.22 -1.24
N SER A 153 -7.68 -1.48 0.03
CA SER A 153 -7.47 -2.81 0.63
C SER A 153 -8.29 -3.89 -0.07
N THR A 154 -9.54 -3.60 -0.44
CA THR A 154 -10.40 -4.56 -1.14
C THR A 154 -9.84 -4.90 -2.52
N VAL A 155 -9.41 -3.89 -3.26
CA VAL A 155 -8.81 -4.06 -4.60
C VAL A 155 -7.50 -4.83 -4.52
N LEU A 156 -6.59 -4.46 -3.62
CA LEU A 156 -5.30 -5.14 -3.44
C LEU A 156 -5.48 -6.59 -2.97
N SER A 157 -6.43 -6.87 -2.09
CA SER A 157 -6.77 -8.26 -1.69
C SER A 157 -7.24 -9.10 -2.89
N ASN A 158 -7.98 -8.51 -3.83
CA ASN A 158 -8.41 -9.22 -5.03
C ASN A 158 -7.26 -9.39 -6.04
N ARG A 159 -6.38 -8.39 -6.16
CA ARG A 159 -5.16 -8.49 -6.97
C ARG A 159 -4.19 -9.56 -6.44
N SER A 160 -3.99 -9.61 -5.12
CA SER A 160 -3.27 -10.70 -4.44
C SER A 160 -3.84 -12.08 -4.80
N ALA A 161 -5.17 -12.21 -4.84
CA ALA A 161 -5.83 -13.44 -5.26
C ALA A 161 -5.52 -13.81 -6.71
N ALA A 162 -5.52 -12.82 -7.62
CA ALA A 162 -5.22 -13.03 -9.03
C ALA A 162 -3.75 -13.41 -9.25
N TYR A 163 -2.82 -12.77 -8.54
CA TYR A 163 -1.41 -13.17 -8.54
C TYR A 163 -1.22 -14.60 -8.03
N ALA A 164 -1.89 -14.97 -6.93
CA ALA A 164 -1.89 -16.34 -6.42
C ALA A 164 -2.46 -17.35 -7.45
N GLY A 165 -3.54 -16.98 -8.16
CA GLY A 165 -4.10 -17.78 -9.25
C GLY A 165 -3.15 -17.94 -10.44
N ALA A 166 -2.34 -16.92 -10.72
CA ALA A 166 -1.28 -16.94 -11.72
C ALA A 166 0.02 -17.62 -11.23
N HIS A 167 0.04 -18.17 -10.01
CA HIS A 167 1.22 -18.73 -9.35
C HIS A 167 2.38 -17.73 -9.11
N ASP A 168 2.11 -16.43 -9.19
CA ASP A 168 3.05 -15.38 -8.77
C ASP A 168 2.87 -15.11 -7.26
N TRP A 169 3.46 -15.99 -6.46
CA TRP A 169 3.31 -15.93 -5.00
C TRP A 169 4.03 -14.74 -4.36
N ILE A 170 5.07 -14.21 -4.99
CA ILE A 170 5.85 -13.08 -4.47
C ILE A 170 5.00 -11.80 -4.57
N SER A 171 4.43 -11.52 -5.74
CA SER A 171 3.52 -10.38 -5.92
C SER A 171 2.26 -10.53 -5.07
N ALA A 172 1.74 -11.76 -4.95
CA ALA A 172 0.60 -12.04 -4.08
C ALA A 172 0.88 -11.73 -2.60
N LEU A 173 2.08 -12.06 -2.12
CA LEU A 173 2.53 -11.76 -0.76
C LEU A 173 2.68 -10.26 -0.54
N ALA A 174 3.32 -9.55 -1.47
CA ALA A 174 3.51 -8.10 -1.38
C ALA A 174 2.16 -7.36 -1.27
N ASP A 175 1.18 -7.73 -2.09
CA ASP A 175 -0.17 -7.15 -2.00
C ASP A 175 -0.86 -7.50 -0.68
N ALA A 176 -0.72 -8.73 -0.19
CA ALA A 176 -1.31 -9.14 1.08
C ALA A 176 -0.73 -8.37 2.27
N GLU A 177 0.58 -8.11 2.27
CA GLU A 177 1.23 -7.30 3.30
C GLU A 177 0.80 -5.84 3.24
N ALA A 178 0.69 -5.26 2.04
CA ALA A 178 0.14 -3.92 1.87
C ALA A 178 -1.30 -3.83 2.41
N VAL A 179 -2.14 -4.84 2.16
CA VAL A 179 -3.50 -4.91 2.72
C VAL A 179 -3.48 -4.92 4.24
N ILE A 180 -2.59 -5.69 4.87
CA ILE A 180 -2.47 -5.76 6.34
C ILE A 180 -1.97 -4.43 6.92
N GLN A 181 -1.06 -3.73 6.24
CA GLN A 181 -0.62 -2.39 6.65
C GLN A 181 -1.77 -1.37 6.59
N ILE A 182 -2.65 -1.47 5.60
CA ILE A 182 -3.82 -0.58 5.44
C ILE A 182 -4.96 -0.96 6.41
N ARG A 183 -5.25 -2.25 6.59
CA ARG A 183 -6.34 -2.77 7.43
C ARG A 183 -5.88 -3.97 8.24
N LYS A 184 -5.13 -3.70 9.30
CA LYS A 184 -4.52 -4.72 10.16
C LYS A 184 -5.54 -5.69 10.77
N ASN A 185 -6.74 -5.21 11.10
CA ASN A 185 -7.80 -5.98 11.73
C ASN A 185 -8.64 -6.82 10.74
N TRP A 186 -8.36 -6.78 9.44
CA TRP A 186 -9.20 -7.46 8.46
C TRP A 186 -8.71 -8.88 8.18
N ALA A 187 -9.46 -9.89 8.62
CA ALA A 187 -9.08 -11.30 8.51
C ALA A 187 -8.72 -11.74 7.07
N LYS A 188 -9.42 -11.18 6.06
CA LYS A 188 -9.18 -11.53 4.66
C LYS A 188 -7.75 -11.20 4.21
N GLY A 189 -7.15 -10.12 4.72
CA GLY A 189 -5.76 -9.76 4.43
C GLY A 189 -4.78 -10.82 4.93
N HIS A 190 -4.97 -11.28 6.17
CA HIS A 190 -4.17 -12.35 6.78
C HIS A 190 -4.31 -13.67 6.03
N LEU A 191 -5.52 -14.00 5.60
CA LEU A 191 -5.75 -15.19 4.79
C LEU A 191 -5.04 -15.12 3.42
N ARG A 192 -5.02 -13.95 2.77
CA ARG A 192 -4.25 -13.76 1.53
C ARG A 192 -2.75 -13.97 1.76
N LYS A 193 -2.21 -13.44 2.85
CA LYS A 193 -0.81 -13.62 3.24
C LYS A 193 -0.50 -15.11 3.47
N ALA A 194 -1.34 -15.82 4.22
CA ALA A 194 -1.19 -17.25 4.45
C ALA A 194 -1.24 -18.08 3.16
N LYS A 195 -2.15 -17.74 2.23
CA LYS A 195 -2.25 -18.39 0.90
C LYS A 195 -1.00 -18.18 0.06
N ALA A 196 -0.44 -16.97 0.04
CA ALA A 196 0.81 -16.69 -0.67
C ALA A 196 2.01 -17.41 -0.05
N LEU A 197 2.14 -17.40 1.29
CA LEU A 197 3.22 -18.08 2.02
C LEU A 197 3.18 -19.60 1.84
N ARG A 198 1.98 -20.20 1.82
CA ARG A 198 1.80 -21.61 1.46
C ARG A 198 2.32 -21.89 0.04
N GLY A 199 2.02 -21.03 -0.93
CA GLY A 199 2.53 -21.14 -2.30
C GLY A 199 4.06 -21.07 -2.39
N LEU A 200 4.68 -20.31 -1.49
CA LEU A 200 6.14 -20.24 -1.31
C LEU A 200 6.74 -21.37 -0.45
N ALA A 201 5.93 -22.36 -0.05
CA ALA A 201 6.31 -23.45 0.85
C ALA A 201 6.80 -23.02 2.26
N LYS A 202 6.43 -21.80 2.69
CA LYS A 202 6.73 -21.24 4.01
C LYS A 202 5.58 -21.50 4.99
N LEU A 203 5.41 -22.77 5.37
CA LEU A 203 4.22 -23.20 6.13
C LEU A 203 4.15 -22.65 7.56
N ASP A 204 5.29 -22.46 8.23
CA ASP A 204 5.34 -21.90 9.57
C ASP A 204 4.89 -20.43 9.57
N GLU A 205 5.47 -19.62 8.69
CA GLU A 205 5.04 -18.22 8.49
C GLU A 205 3.55 -18.13 8.07
N ALA A 206 3.05 -19.11 7.31
CA ALA A 206 1.65 -19.16 6.92
C ALA A 206 0.73 -19.44 8.13
N GLN A 207 1.12 -20.32 9.05
CA GLN A 207 0.38 -20.56 10.30
C GLN A 207 0.39 -19.33 11.18
N ASP A 208 1.54 -18.66 11.33
CA ASP A 208 1.64 -17.42 12.11
C ASP A 208 0.72 -16.32 11.56
N ALA A 209 0.64 -16.19 10.23
CA ALA A 209 -0.27 -15.24 9.59
C ALA A 209 -1.75 -15.54 9.90
N VAL A 210 -2.16 -16.82 9.86
CA VAL A 210 -3.52 -17.24 10.21
C VAL A 210 -3.81 -17.01 11.69
N ALA A 211 -2.90 -17.42 12.57
CA ALA A 211 -3.01 -17.23 14.01
C ALA A 211 -3.18 -15.74 14.36
N PHE A 212 -2.38 -14.87 13.73
CA PHE A 212 -2.50 -13.44 13.92
C PHE A 212 -3.85 -12.89 13.42
N GLY A 213 -4.36 -13.36 12.29
CA GLY A 213 -5.71 -13.02 11.81
C GLY A 213 -6.80 -13.43 12.80
N LEU A 214 -6.69 -14.62 13.40
CA LEU A 214 -7.62 -15.13 14.41
C LEU A 214 -7.57 -14.34 15.73
N THR A 215 -6.50 -13.58 16.01
CA THR A 215 -6.51 -12.66 17.17
C THR A 215 -7.51 -11.52 17.02
N TYR A 216 -7.84 -11.14 15.77
CA TYR A 216 -8.83 -10.09 15.48
C TYR A 216 -10.24 -10.67 15.27
N GLU A 217 -10.34 -11.81 14.60
CA GLU A 217 -11.61 -12.49 14.32
C GLU A 217 -11.51 -13.98 14.71
N PRO A 218 -11.67 -14.33 16.01
CA PRO A 218 -11.47 -15.70 16.49
C PRO A 218 -12.42 -16.74 15.88
N ASP A 219 -13.65 -16.32 15.54
CA ASP A 219 -14.70 -17.18 15.00
C ASP A 219 -14.71 -17.21 13.46
N ASN A 220 -13.67 -16.70 12.80
CA ASN A 220 -13.60 -16.67 11.34
C ASN A 220 -13.40 -18.07 10.78
N LYS A 221 -14.49 -18.67 10.27
CA LYS A 221 -14.50 -20.03 9.71
C LYS A 221 -13.47 -20.26 8.62
N GLU A 222 -13.28 -19.28 7.72
CA GLU A 222 -12.34 -19.43 6.60
C GLU A 222 -10.89 -19.52 7.11
N LEU A 223 -10.53 -18.75 8.14
CA LEU A 223 -9.20 -18.84 8.77
C LEU A 223 -9.02 -20.14 9.57
N LEU A 224 -10.02 -20.55 10.34
CA LEU A 224 -9.98 -21.79 11.14
C LEU A 224 -9.80 -23.02 10.25
N GLU A 225 -10.59 -23.12 9.18
CA GLU A 225 -10.48 -24.19 8.18
C GLU A 225 -9.10 -24.17 7.51
N TYR A 226 -8.61 -22.98 7.14
CA TYR A 226 -7.30 -22.85 6.52
C TYR A 226 -6.14 -23.22 7.47
N SER A 227 -6.26 -22.93 8.76
CA SER A 227 -5.28 -23.35 9.78
C SER A 227 -5.18 -24.87 9.84
N ALA A 228 -6.33 -25.56 9.90
CA ALA A 228 -6.38 -27.03 9.94
C ALA A 228 -5.78 -27.65 8.66
N ASP A 229 -6.06 -27.06 7.49
CA ASP A 229 -5.48 -27.49 6.22
C ASP A 229 -3.95 -27.35 6.20
N LEU A 230 -3.41 -26.24 6.73
CA LEU A 230 -1.97 -26.03 6.84
C LEU A 230 -1.31 -27.04 7.77
N GLU A 231 -1.92 -27.34 8.93
CA GLU A 231 -1.41 -28.37 9.85
C GLU A 231 -1.37 -29.75 9.19
N LYS A 232 -2.44 -30.14 8.50
CA LYS A 232 -2.52 -31.42 7.79
C LYS A 232 -1.44 -31.51 6.70
N LEU A 233 -1.24 -30.44 5.94
CA LEU A 233 -0.20 -30.36 4.92
C LEU A 233 1.20 -30.48 5.53
N LYS A 234 1.47 -29.78 6.63
CA LYS A 234 2.75 -29.82 7.34
C LYS A 234 3.08 -31.23 7.82
N ARG A 235 2.15 -31.90 8.51
CA ARG A 235 2.31 -33.30 8.95
C ARG A 235 2.57 -34.25 7.79
N THR A 236 1.89 -34.05 6.67
CA THR A 236 2.09 -34.87 5.46
C THR A 236 3.50 -34.70 4.90
N ILE A 237 3.99 -33.46 4.81
CA ILE A 237 5.35 -33.17 4.34
C ILE A 237 6.41 -33.75 5.27
N GLU A 238 6.23 -33.65 6.58
CA GLU A 238 7.13 -34.23 7.58
C GLU A 238 7.18 -35.76 7.47
N ALA A 239 6.02 -36.42 7.33
CA ALA A 239 5.95 -37.87 7.13
C ALA A 239 6.65 -38.32 5.85
N VAL A 240 6.46 -37.59 4.74
CA VAL A 240 7.13 -37.89 3.45
C VAL A 240 8.65 -37.69 3.57
N LYS A 241 9.10 -36.63 4.24
CA LYS A 241 10.53 -36.39 4.50
C LYS A 241 11.14 -37.52 5.34
N ALA A 242 10.45 -37.95 6.40
CA ALA A 242 10.89 -39.05 7.25
C ALA A 242 10.99 -40.37 6.45
N ALA A 243 9.97 -40.72 5.66
CA ALA A 243 9.99 -41.91 4.80
C ALA A 243 11.12 -41.88 3.76
N ARG A 244 11.37 -40.73 3.13
CA ARG A 244 12.48 -40.56 2.18
C ARG A 244 13.85 -40.73 2.87
N SER A 245 14.01 -40.21 4.08
CA SER A 245 15.25 -40.37 4.84
C SER A 245 15.51 -41.82 5.27
N ALA A 246 14.45 -42.57 5.62
CA ALA A 246 14.55 -43.99 5.96
C ALA A 246 14.95 -44.86 4.74
N SER A 247 14.43 -44.55 3.55
CA SER A 247 14.76 -45.24 2.31
C SER A 247 16.21 -44.99 1.83
N ASN A 248 16.72 -43.77 2.02
CA ASN A 248 18.12 -43.45 1.70
C ASN A 248 19.11 -44.13 2.65
N ASN A 249 18.75 -44.34 3.92
CA ASN A 249 19.62 -45.03 4.88
C ASN A 249 19.71 -46.55 4.65
N SER A 250 18.67 -47.18 4.08
CA SER A 250 18.69 -48.63 3.79
C SER A 250 19.47 -48.98 2.52
N THR A 251 19.60 -48.04 1.57
CA THR A 251 20.36 -48.22 0.31
C THR A 251 21.85 -47.88 0.43
N GLY A 252 22.24 -47.03 1.39
CA GLY A 252 23.66 -46.75 1.70
C GLY A 252 24.37 -47.86 2.48
N ALA A 253 23.63 -48.73 3.18
CA ALA A 253 24.19 -49.77 4.04
C ALA A 253 24.70 -51.02 3.29
N THR A 254 24.33 -51.22 2.01
CA THR A 254 24.75 -52.39 1.22
C THR A 254 25.95 -52.14 0.29
N ALA A 255 26.46 -50.91 0.21
CA ALA A 255 27.60 -50.56 -0.64
C ALA A 255 28.98 -50.55 0.08
N ALA A 256 29.02 -50.81 1.39
CA ALA A 256 30.25 -50.70 2.20
C ALA A 256 31.06 -51.99 2.39
N THR A 257 30.76 -53.08 1.67
CA THR A 257 31.41 -54.40 1.86
C THR A 257 32.19 -54.95 0.66
N ALA A 258 32.50 -54.14 -0.36
CA ALA A 258 33.25 -54.62 -1.53
C ALA A 258 34.28 -53.60 -2.05
N ALA A 259 35.38 -53.38 -1.32
CA ALA A 259 36.62 -52.84 -1.89
C ALA A 259 37.83 -53.13 -0.98
N SER A 260 38.38 -54.35 -1.07
CA SER A 260 39.78 -54.60 -0.69
C SER A 260 40.45 -55.36 -1.83
N GLY A 261 41.11 -54.62 -2.72
CA GLY A 261 41.99 -55.14 -3.76
C GLY A 261 43.27 -54.29 -3.77
N PRO A 262 44.47 -54.89 -3.83
CA PRO A 262 45.72 -54.17 -3.66
C PRO A 262 46.06 -53.33 -4.90
N ALA A 263 46.54 -52.12 -4.64
CA ALA A 263 46.99 -51.16 -5.63
C ALA A 263 48.32 -51.58 -6.27
N THR A 264 48.38 -51.53 -7.60
CA THR A 264 49.62 -51.44 -8.39
C THR A 264 49.74 -50.02 -8.95
N PRO A 265 50.89 -49.34 -8.85
CA PRO A 265 51.07 -48.02 -9.42
C PRO A 265 51.53 -48.13 -10.87
N ALA A 266 50.70 -47.66 -11.81
CA ALA A 266 51.09 -47.46 -13.20
C ALA A 266 51.62 -46.03 -13.39
N ALA A 267 52.79 -45.95 -14.02
CA ALA A 267 53.57 -44.74 -14.24
C ALA A 267 52.85 -43.71 -15.13
N PHE A 268 52.99 -42.43 -14.76
CA PHE A 268 52.52 -41.27 -15.50
C PHE A 268 53.60 -40.83 -16.51
N ILE A 269 53.25 -40.85 -17.79
CA ILE A 269 54.06 -40.27 -18.89
C ILE A 269 53.39 -38.94 -19.27
N PRO A 270 54.12 -37.80 -19.32
CA PRO A 270 53.57 -36.55 -19.83
C PRO A 270 53.85 -36.41 -21.32
N THR A 271 52.83 -36.13 -22.12
CA THR A 271 53.00 -35.60 -23.48
C THR A 271 52.16 -34.35 -23.69
N LYS A 272 52.90 -33.23 -23.73
CA LYS A 272 52.87 -32.09 -24.66
C LYS A 272 51.53 -31.48 -25.11
N GLU A 273 51.46 -30.18 -24.82
CA GLU A 273 51.07 -29.06 -25.70
C GLU A 273 50.48 -29.40 -27.07
N GLU A 274 49.31 -28.84 -27.36
CA GLU A 274 49.08 -28.16 -28.63
C GLU A 274 48.06 -27.01 -28.47
N THR A 275 48.50 -25.85 -28.96
CA THR A 275 47.82 -24.57 -29.11
C THR A 275 46.90 -24.53 -30.33
N SER A 276 46.10 -23.45 -30.43
CA SER A 276 45.35 -22.94 -31.61
C SER A 276 43.89 -23.45 -31.69
N SER A 277 42.86 -22.62 -31.83
CA SER A 277 42.71 -21.21 -32.22
C SER A 277 41.43 -20.63 -31.59
#